data_AF-A0A2V3IWP9-F1
#
_entry.id   AF-A0A2V3IWP9-F1
#
_cell.length_a   1.000
_cell.length_b   1.000
_cell.length_c   1.000
_cell.angle_alpha   90.00
_cell.angle_beta   90.00
_cell.angle_gamma   90.00
#
_symmetry.space_group_name_H-M   'P 1'
#
loop_
_entity.id
_entity.type
_entity.pdbx_description
1 polymer ?
#
loop_
_entity_poly.entity_id
_entity_poly.type
_entity_poly.pdbx_seq_one_letter_code
_entity_poly.pdbx_strand_id
1 'polypeptide(L)'
;MPPLLAAIRNQDISATKTAYIAARLTYEQIESLAVIFPQLDAAIEARPYVYHTCESYAEFAGFHVLKRTIYRDQQIKDIYSHAVALNNSVNALCRFLYTTADVYTPATFTAGSVAFLFEVPAKKVASEEET
;
A
#
# COMPACT_ATOMS: atom_id res chain seq x y z
N MET A 1 2.08 -10.57 4.42
CA MET A 1 1.93 -9.78 5.67
C MET A 1 1.27 -10.56 6.82
N PRO A 2 1.88 -11.66 7.32
CA PRO A 2 1.25 -12.47 8.38
C PRO A 2 0.96 -11.73 9.71
N PRO A 3 1.84 -10.85 10.23
CA PRO A 3 1.58 -10.15 11.49
C PRO A 3 0.33 -9.26 11.46
N LEU A 4 0.09 -8.53 10.36
CA LEU A 4 -1.07 -7.65 10.24
C LEU A 4 -2.38 -8.44 10.23
N LEU A 5 -2.43 -9.53 9.45
CA LEU A 5 -3.60 -10.41 9.40
C LEU A 5 -3.91 -11.02 10.76
N ALA A 6 -2.88 -11.44 11.50
CA ALA A 6 -3.04 -12.01 12.84
C ALA A 6 -3.57 -10.97 13.84
N ALA A 7 -3.02 -9.76 13.84
CA ALA A 7 -3.45 -8.68 14.74
C ALA A 7 -4.91 -8.26 14.49
N ILE A 8 -5.30 -8.10 13.23
CA ILE A 8 -6.68 -7.78 12.85
C ILE A 8 -7.62 -8.92 13.24
N ARG A 9 -7.24 -10.18 12.98
CA ARG A 9 -8.05 -11.35 13.34
C ARG A 9 -8.28 -11.44 14.84
N ASN A 10 -7.26 -11.11 15.64
CA ASN A 10 -7.33 -11.12 17.10
C ASN A 10 -8.03 -9.87 17.67
N GLN A 11 -8.45 -8.93 16.81
CA GLN A 11 -9.06 -7.66 17.22
C GLN A 11 -8.17 -6.85 18.18
N ASP A 12 -6.84 -6.95 18.01
CA ASP A 12 -5.86 -6.19 18.79
C ASP A 12 -5.47 -4.91 18.04
N ILE A 13 -6.06 -3.79 18.43
CA ILE A 13 -5.82 -2.49 17.78
C ILE A 13 -4.37 -2.01 17.94
N SER A 14 -3.73 -2.31 19.06
CA SER A 14 -2.35 -1.89 19.33
C SER A 14 -1.39 -2.67 18.44
N ALA A 15 -1.50 -3.99 18.43
CA ALA A 15 -0.71 -4.85 17.55
C ALA A 15 -1.00 -4.55 16.07
N THR A 16 -2.24 -4.20 15.72
CA THR A 16 -2.63 -3.85 14.35
C THR A 16 -1.91 -2.58 13.88
N LYS A 17 -1.85 -1.54 14.71
CA LYS A 17 -1.11 -0.30 14.40
C LYS A 17 0.38 -0.57 14.19
N THR A 18 1.00 -1.35 15.07
CA THR A 18 2.42 -1.72 14.93
C THR A 18 2.67 -2.53 13.66
N ALA A 19 1.82 -3.52 13.37
CA ALA A 19 1.96 -4.35 12.18
C ALA A 19 1.68 -3.59 10.88
N TYR A 20 0.75 -2.62 10.90
CA TYR A 20 0.46 -1.74 9.75
C TYR A 20 1.70 -0.92 9.37
N ILE A 21 2.32 -0.23 10.34
CA ILE A 21 3.53 0.58 10.12
C ILE A 21 4.66 -0.28 9.53
N ALA A 22 4.91 -1.45 10.11
CA ALA A 22 5.97 -2.35 9.64
C ALA A 22 5.71 -2.86 8.21
N ALA A 23 4.46 -3.20 7.89
CA ALA A 23 4.08 -3.65 6.56
C ALA A 23 4.25 -2.55 5.52
N ARG A 24 3.81 -1.33 5.83
CA ARG A 24 3.86 -0.19 4.92
C ARG A 24 5.30 0.25 4.64
N LEU A 25 6.14 0.35 5.67
CA LEU A 25 7.55 0.73 5.51
C LEU A 25 8.30 -0.16 4.51
N THR A 26 7.97 -1.46 4.48
CA THR A 26 8.61 -2.41 3.57
C THR A 26 8.22 -2.15 2.12
N TYR A 27 6.97 -1.77 1.85
CA TYR A 27 6.51 -1.42 0.50
C TYR A 27 7.13 -0.11 0.02
N GLU A 28 7.12 0.90 0.89
CA GLU A 28 7.68 2.24 0.63
C GLU A 28 9.16 2.21 0.22
N GLN A 29 9.94 1.27 0.77
CA GLN A 29 11.35 1.08 0.39
C GLN A 29 11.55 0.70 -1.08
N ILE A 30 10.54 0.11 -1.72
CA ILE A 30 10.60 -0.35 -3.11
C ILE A 30 9.65 0.44 -4.03
N GLU A 31 8.99 1.50 -3.55
CA GLU A 31 8.02 2.28 -4.33
C GLU A 31 8.65 2.93 -5.57
N SER A 32 9.96 3.21 -5.56
CA SER A 32 10.68 3.62 -6.77
C SER A 32 10.58 2.62 -7.93
N LEU A 33 10.14 1.39 -7.68
CA LEU A 33 9.90 0.35 -8.69
C LEU A 33 8.43 0.32 -9.15
N ALA A 34 7.52 1.08 -8.54
CA ALA A 34 6.08 1.03 -8.83
C ALA A 34 5.72 1.25 -10.31
N VAL A 35 6.54 2.02 -11.03
CA VAL A 35 6.36 2.31 -12.46
C VAL A 35 6.30 1.05 -13.34
N ILE A 36 6.91 -0.07 -12.93
CA ILE A 36 6.89 -1.33 -13.69
C ILE A 36 5.73 -2.26 -13.30
N PHE A 37 4.94 -1.92 -12.27
CA PHE A 37 3.76 -2.69 -11.85
C PHE A 37 2.57 -1.78 -11.44
N PRO A 38 2.16 -0.82 -12.28
CA PRO A 38 1.22 0.24 -11.88
C PRO A 38 -0.15 -0.27 -11.42
N GLN A 39 -0.61 -1.41 -11.92
CA GLN A 39 -1.87 -2.03 -11.48
C GLN A 39 -1.76 -2.61 -10.06
N LEU A 40 -0.64 -3.26 -9.74
CA LEU A 40 -0.39 -3.77 -8.39
C LEU A 40 -0.13 -2.64 -7.41
N ASP A 41 0.59 -1.61 -7.85
CA ASP A 41 0.79 -0.39 -7.07
C ASP A 41 -0.54 0.27 -6.69
N ALA A 42 -1.43 0.49 -7.66
CA ALA A 42 -2.78 1.02 -7.37
C ALA A 42 -3.58 0.11 -6.42
N ALA A 43 -3.47 -1.21 -6.54
CA ALA A 43 -4.16 -2.14 -5.64
C ALA A 43 -3.57 -2.17 -4.21
N ILE A 44 -2.35 -1.67 -4.01
CA ILE A 44 -1.62 -1.66 -2.74
C ILE A 44 -1.67 -0.28 -2.08
N GLU A 45 -1.44 0.80 -2.83
CA GLU A 45 -1.10 2.14 -2.31
C GLU A 45 -1.93 3.28 -2.96
N ALA A 46 -3.01 2.97 -3.67
CA ALA A 46 -3.87 4.03 -4.21
C ALA A 46 -4.46 4.90 -3.08
N ARG A 47 -4.35 6.22 -3.22
CA ARG A 47 -5.02 7.19 -2.34
C ARG A 47 -6.45 7.41 -2.79
N PRO A 48 -7.38 7.79 -1.89
CA PRO A 48 -8.77 8.01 -2.25
C PRO A 48 -8.95 8.93 -3.46
N TYR A 49 -8.23 10.06 -3.52
CA TYR A 49 -8.44 11.08 -4.55
C TYR A 49 -8.09 10.64 -5.98
N VAL A 50 -7.42 9.49 -6.18
CA VAL A 50 -7.18 8.97 -7.53
C VAL A 50 -8.48 8.47 -8.18
N TYR A 51 -9.51 8.22 -7.36
CA TYR A 51 -10.83 7.81 -7.80
C TYR A 51 -11.81 8.98 -7.75
N HIS A 52 -12.70 9.07 -8.74
CA HIS A 52 -13.69 10.15 -8.84
C HIS A 52 -14.60 10.24 -7.61
N THR A 53 -14.94 9.10 -7.01
CA THR A 53 -15.80 9.02 -5.81
C THR A 53 -15.00 8.86 -4.52
N CYS A 54 -13.69 9.08 -4.55
CA CYS A 54 -12.79 8.97 -3.41
C CYS A 54 -12.98 7.68 -2.61
N GLU A 55 -13.13 7.78 -1.29
CA GLU A 55 -13.31 6.65 -0.37
C GLU A 55 -14.60 5.84 -0.62
N SER A 56 -15.56 6.40 -1.36
CA SER A 56 -16.81 5.72 -1.71
C SER A 56 -16.68 4.85 -2.97
N TYR A 57 -15.51 4.83 -3.61
CA TYR A 57 -15.27 3.95 -4.74
C TYR A 57 -15.26 2.49 -4.29
N ALA A 58 -16.06 1.65 -4.95
CA ALA A 58 -16.28 0.26 -4.53
C ALA A 58 -15.01 -0.60 -4.59
N GLU A 59 -14.07 -0.28 -5.48
CA GLU A 59 -12.80 -1.00 -5.61
C GLU A 59 -11.65 -0.30 -4.89
N PHE A 60 -11.91 0.74 -4.09
CA PHE A 60 -10.89 1.34 -3.26
C PHE A 60 -10.39 0.29 -2.25
N ALA A 61 -9.10 -0.02 -2.33
CA ALA A 61 -8.44 -1.08 -1.59
C ALA A 61 -7.06 -0.63 -1.10
N GLY A 62 -6.30 -1.57 -0.54
CA GLY A 62 -4.90 -1.34 -0.18
C GLY A 62 -4.69 -0.75 1.22
N PHE A 63 -3.49 -0.21 1.44
CA PHE A 63 -3.05 0.31 2.74
C PHE A 63 -3.93 1.46 3.24
N HIS A 64 -4.33 2.39 2.37
CA HIS A 64 -5.07 3.57 2.80
C HIS A 64 -6.50 3.27 3.30
N VAL A 65 -7.14 2.19 2.83
CA VAL A 65 -8.39 1.69 3.44
C VAL A 65 -8.14 1.24 4.87
N LEU A 66 -7.09 0.45 5.09
CA LEU A 66 -6.73 -0.04 6.42
C LEU A 66 -6.35 1.11 7.34
N LYS A 67 -5.52 2.05 6.86
CA LYS A 67 -5.13 3.27 7.59
C LYS A 67 -6.33 3.99 8.17
N ARG A 68 -7.29 4.30 7.30
CA ARG A 68 -8.52 4.99 7.66
C ARG A 68 -9.24 4.27 8.80
N THR A 69 -9.44 2.97 8.65
CA THR A 69 -10.15 2.17 9.66
C THR A 69 -9.39 2.07 10.98
N ILE A 70 -8.05 1.91 10.93
CA ILE A 70 -7.19 1.73 12.11
C ILE A 70 -6.99 3.03 12.89
N TYR A 71 -6.79 4.16 12.20
CA TYR A 71 -6.37 5.42 12.82
C TYR A 71 -7.51 6.44 12.95
N ARG A 72 -8.28 6.67 11.88
CA ARG A 72 -9.39 7.64 11.89
C ARG A 72 -10.60 7.06 12.59
N ASP A 73 -11.06 5.89 12.12
CA ASP A 73 -12.29 5.29 12.63
C ASP A 73 -12.05 4.55 13.96
N GLN A 74 -10.79 4.14 14.22
CA GLN A 74 -10.38 3.30 15.36
C GLN A 74 -11.22 2.03 15.48
N GLN A 75 -11.62 1.47 14.33
CA GLN A 75 -12.43 0.27 14.19
C GLN A 75 -11.69 -0.74 13.34
N ILE A 76 -11.42 -1.92 13.90
CA ILE A 76 -10.81 -3.05 13.18
C ILE A 76 -11.77 -4.24 13.07
N LYS A 77 -13.04 -4.01 13.36
CA LYS A 77 -14.11 -4.95 13.10
C LYS A 77 -14.39 -4.95 11.59
N ASP A 78 -14.60 -6.13 11.02
CA ASP A 78 -14.98 -6.33 9.61
C ASP A 78 -13.96 -5.86 8.55
N ILE A 79 -12.75 -5.44 8.93
CA ILE A 79 -11.69 -5.04 7.98
C ILE A 79 -10.81 -6.21 7.49
N TYR A 80 -11.06 -7.42 8.00
CA TYR A 80 -10.21 -8.58 7.73
C TYR A 80 -10.19 -8.96 6.24
N SER A 81 -11.30 -8.80 5.53
CA SER A 81 -11.38 -9.01 4.07
C SER A 81 -10.47 -8.05 3.29
N HIS A 82 -10.45 -6.77 3.67
CA HIS A 82 -9.56 -5.77 3.08
C HIS A 82 -8.09 -6.11 3.33
N ALA A 83 -7.75 -6.56 4.54
CA ALA A 83 -6.39 -6.97 4.86
C ALA A 83 -5.95 -8.22 4.07
N VAL A 84 -6.86 -9.17 3.83
CA VAL A 84 -6.60 -10.32 2.97
C VAL A 84 -6.40 -9.89 1.51
N ALA A 85 -7.23 -8.99 1.01
CA ALA A 85 -7.10 -8.46 -0.35
C ALA A 85 -5.72 -7.78 -0.55
N LEU A 86 -5.33 -6.88 0.36
CA LEU A 86 -4.01 -6.28 0.36
C LEU A 86 -2.88 -7.32 0.41
N ASN A 87 -2.98 -8.31 1.30
CA ASN A 87 -1.99 -9.39 1.38
C ASN A 87 -1.89 -10.20 0.07
N ASN A 88 -3.00 -10.39 -0.64
CA ASN A 88 -3.01 -11.05 -1.94
C ASN A 88 -2.31 -10.20 -3.01
N SER A 89 -2.56 -8.89 -3.05
CA SER A 89 -1.87 -7.96 -3.95
C SER A 89 -0.36 -7.94 -3.68
N VAL A 90 0.05 -7.88 -2.41
CA VAL A 90 1.48 -7.95 -2.02
C VAL A 90 2.09 -9.30 -2.42
N ASN A 91 1.39 -10.42 -2.24
CA ASN A 91 1.89 -11.72 -2.69
C ASN A 91 2.02 -11.80 -4.22
N ALA A 92 1.08 -11.19 -4.96
CA ALA A 92 1.17 -11.10 -6.41
C ALA A 92 2.37 -10.24 -6.83
N LEU A 93 2.62 -9.13 -6.14
CA LEU A 93 3.82 -8.32 -6.34
C LEU A 93 5.09 -9.14 -6.06
N CYS A 94 5.19 -9.82 -4.93
CA CYS A 94 6.35 -10.67 -4.65
C CYS A 94 6.61 -11.66 -5.79
N ARG A 95 5.58 -12.35 -6.28
CA ARG A 95 5.72 -13.27 -7.43
C ARG A 95 6.22 -12.54 -8.67
N PHE A 96 5.63 -11.40 -9.01
CA PHE A 96 6.06 -10.58 -10.14
C PHE A 96 7.55 -10.20 -10.05
N LEU A 97 8.00 -9.74 -8.88
CA LEU A 97 9.39 -9.39 -8.62
C LEU A 97 10.33 -10.60 -8.77
N TYR A 98 9.89 -11.80 -8.35
CA TYR A 98 10.67 -13.03 -8.51
C TYR A 98 10.75 -13.54 -9.96
N THR A 99 9.70 -13.35 -10.76
CA THR A 99 9.61 -13.92 -12.11
C THR A 99 10.06 -12.99 -13.23
N THR A 100 10.24 -11.70 -12.93
CA THR A 100 10.44 -10.66 -13.95
C THR A 100 11.69 -9.84 -13.64
N ALA A 101 12.85 -10.50 -13.58
CA ALA A 101 14.13 -9.82 -13.30
C ALA A 101 14.60 -8.95 -14.49
N ASP A 102 14.11 -9.22 -15.69
CA ASP A 102 14.48 -8.62 -16.98
C ASP A 102 13.75 -7.31 -17.30
N VAL A 103 12.63 -6.99 -16.62
CA VAL A 103 11.98 -5.66 -16.70
C VAL A 103 12.75 -4.58 -15.93
N TYR A 104 13.76 -4.96 -15.17
CA TYR A 104 14.69 -4.03 -14.53
C TYR A 104 15.76 -3.56 -15.50
N THR A 105 15.44 -2.50 -16.23
CA THR A 105 16.37 -1.81 -17.11
C THR A 105 16.89 -0.54 -16.43
N PRO A 106 18.05 -0.01 -16.84
CA PRO A 106 18.50 1.31 -16.40
C PRO A 106 17.43 2.39 -16.63
N ALA A 107 16.70 2.31 -17.75
CA ALA A 107 15.64 3.25 -18.08
C ALA A 107 14.46 3.21 -17.09
N THR A 108 13.96 2.00 -16.76
CA THR A 108 12.84 1.85 -15.81
C THR A 108 13.26 2.27 -14.40
N PHE A 109 14.49 1.94 -13.98
CA PHE A 109 15.04 2.39 -12.70
C PHE A 109 15.17 3.91 -12.60
N THR A 110 15.69 4.57 -13.63
CA THR A 110 15.79 6.04 -13.68
C THR A 110 14.41 6.69 -13.66
N ALA A 111 13.46 6.19 -14.48
CA ALA A 111 12.11 6.74 -14.53
C ALA A 111 11.40 6.66 -13.17
N GLY A 112 11.49 5.51 -12.51
CA GLY A 112 10.90 5.31 -11.19
C GLY A 112 11.56 6.16 -10.09
N SER A 113 12.88 6.31 -10.12
CA SER A 113 13.61 7.19 -9.20
C SER A 113 13.19 8.66 -9.35
N VAL A 114 13.05 9.13 -10.59
CA VAL A 114 12.58 10.50 -10.88
C VAL A 114 11.14 10.69 -10.42
N ALA A 115 10.25 9.74 -10.72
CA ALA A 115 8.85 9.80 -10.26
C ALA A 115 8.78 9.89 -8.72
N PHE A 116 9.53 9.05 -8.02
CA PHE A 116 9.60 9.06 -6.55
C PHE A 116 10.11 10.41 -6.00
N LEU A 117 11.11 11.03 -6.63
CA LEU A 117 11.61 12.35 -6.22
C LEU A 117 10.57 13.47 -6.36
N PHE A 118 9.66 13.39 -7.33
CA PHE A 118 8.53 14.32 -7.44
C PHE A 118 7.40 14.01 -6.46
N GLU A 119 7.21 12.74 -6.12
CA GLU A 119 6.21 12.27 -5.16
C GLU A 119 6.53 12.71 -3.73
N VAL A 120 7.80 12.67 -3.32
CA VAL A 120 8.21 13.08 -1.97
C VAL A 120 7.70 14.48 -1.56
N PRO A 121 7.97 15.57 -2.31
CA PRO A 121 7.46 16.89 -1.94
C PRO A 121 5.95 17.02 -2.15
N ALA A 122 5.40 16.39 -3.18
CA ALA A 122 3.98 16.52 -3.51
C ALA A 122 3.08 15.86 -2.47
N LYS A 123 3.48 14.69 -1.95
CA LYS A 123 2.57 13.80 -1.22
C LYS A 123 3.09 13.38 0.14
N LYS A 124 4.41 13.19 0.31
CA LYS A 124 4.97 12.71 1.59
C LYS A 124 5.25 13.85 2.56
N VAL A 125 5.92 14.91 2.10
CA VAL A 125 6.18 16.11 2.92
C VAL A 125 4.90 16.88 3.20
N ALA A 126 3.98 16.93 2.23
CA ALA A 126 2.64 17.51 2.39
C ALA A 126 1.70 16.66 3.26
N SER A 127 2.17 15.50 3.75
CA SER A 127 1.42 14.56 4.58
C SER A 127 0.18 13.93 3.92
N GLU A 128 0.01 14.03 2.59
CA GLU A 128 -1.10 13.41 1.86
C GLU A 128 -1.07 11.87 1.92
N GLU A 129 0.13 11.33 2.03
CA GLU A 129 0.42 9.89 2.06
C GLU A 129 -0.17 9.24 3.34
N GLU A 130 0.23 9.74 4.51
CA GLU A 130 -0.18 9.22 5.81
C GLU A 130 -0.93 10.29 6.62
N THR A 131 -2.09 10.72 6.10
CA THR A 131 -3.14 11.50 6.80
C THR A 131 -3.96 10.72 7.82
#